data_AF-A0A699U1H9-F1
#
_entry.id   AF-A0A699U1H9-F1
#
_cell.length_a   1.000
_cell.length_b   1.000
_cell.length_c   1.000
_cell.angle_alpha   90.00
_cell.angle_beta   90.00
_cell.angle_gamma   90.00
#
_symmetry.space_group_name_H-M   'P 1'
#
loop_
_entity.id
_entity.type
_entity.pdbx_description
1 polymer ?
#
loop_
_entity_poly.entity_id
_entity_poly.type
_entity_poly.pdbx_seq_one_letter_code
_entity_poly.pdbx_strand_id
1 'polypeptide(L)'
;KTNVYSTQKILSVVSLKVERLHGYGHLEEIVVKRADRQKYKFKEVDFVDLYLNDIKDMLLLDVQHRLFHFDEKDIVDFIVAVRMFTRSLIIKRYVKDLQLGVESYQKKINIIAPQKTFPGIKFKELYTPSGDPARIVYEDLDKQPRLMRANEL
;
A
#
# COMPACT_ATOMS: atom_id res chain seq x y z
N LYS A 1 6.47 -23.69 13.56
CA LYS A 1 5.82 -22.54 12.88
C LYS A 1 4.36 -22.88 12.70
N THR A 2 3.49 -22.42 13.59
CA THR A 2 2.03 -22.48 13.38
C THR A 2 1.69 -21.49 12.26
N ASN A 3 1.00 -21.97 11.24
CA ASN A 3 0.48 -21.09 10.19
C ASN A 3 -0.53 -20.13 10.83
N VAL A 4 -0.18 -18.84 10.90
CA VAL A 4 -1.02 -17.80 11.53
C VAL A 4 -2.23 -17.46 10.62
N TYR A 5 -2.14 -17.84 9.34
CA TYR A 5 -3.14 -17.58 8.32
C TYR A 5 -4.09 -18.77 8.22
N SER A 6 -5.31 -18.57 8.73
CA SER A 6 -6.39 -19.55 8.76
C SER A 6 -7.61 -18.94 8.10
N THR A 7 -8.43 -19.76 7.44
CA THR A 7 -9.72 -19.32 6.90
C THR A 7 -10.84 -19.34 7.94
N GLN A 8 -10.52 -19.72 9.18
CA GLN A 8 -11.48 -19.85 10.26
C GLN A 8 -11.96 -18.49 10.75
N LYS A 9 -13.26 -18.39 11.00
CA LYS A 9 -13.91 -17.18 11.49
C LYS A 9 -13.29 -16.65 12.79
N ILE A 10 -13.10 -15.34 12.88
CA ILE A 10 -12.74 -14.69 14.15
C ILE A 10 -14.00 -14.57 15.03
N LEU A 11 -13.90 -15.03 16.27
CA LEU A 11 -15.00 -15.04 17.24
C LEU A 11 -14.94 -13.90 18.25
N SER A 12 -13.74 -13.48 18.63
CA SER A 12 -13.50 -12.39 19.57
C SER A 12 -12.10 -11.82 19.42
N VAL A 13 -11.93 -10.54 19.75
CA VAL A 13 -10.61 -9.95 20.03
C VAL A 13 -10.30 -10.21 21.51
N VAL A 14 -9.06 -10.57 21.82
CA VAL A 14 -8.59 -10.91 23.17
C VAL A 14 -7.75 -9.78 23.74
N SER A 15 -6.91 -9.17 22.93
CA SER A 15 -6.12 -8.01 23.29
C SER A 15 -5.78 -7.22 22.04
N LEU A 16 -5.62 -5.91 22.19
CA LEU A 16 -5.17 -5.01 21.14
C LEU A 16 -4.13 -4.05 21.74
N LYS A 17 -3.15 -3.65 20.92
CA LYS A 17 -2.18 -2.62 21.25
C LYS A 17 -2.25 -1.57 20.16
N VAL A 18 -2.64 -0.36 20.53
CA VAL A 18 -2.82 0.77 19.62
C VAL A 18 -1.94 1.91 20.10
N GLU A 19 -1.08 2.42 19.23
CA GLU A 19 -0.26 3.60 19.48
C GLU A 19 -0.86 4.81 18.77
N ARG A 20 -0.80 5.99 19.39
CA ARG A 20 -1.30 7.22 18.76
C ARG A 20 -0.18 7.90 17.99
N LEU A 21 -0.23 7.80 16.67
CA LEU A 21 0.70 8.44 15.75
C LEU A 21 -0.06 9.48 14.92
N HIS A 22 0.48 10.70 14.84
CA HIS A 22 -0.07 11.79 14.01
C HIS A 22 -1.56 12.11 14.25
N GLY A 23 -2.05 11.93 15.48
CA GLY A 23 -3.44 12.20 15.85
C GLY A 23 -4.42 11.07 15.56
N TYR A 24 -3.95 9.91 15.09
CA TYR A 24 -4.76 8.72 14.84
C TYR A 24 -4.24 7.51 15.62
N GLY A 25 -5.13 6.57 15.93
CA GLY A 25 -4.77 5.25 16.45
C GLY A 25 -4.17 4.38 15.35
N HIS A 26 -2.97 3.89 15.60
CA HIS A 26 -2.22 2.95 14.77
C HIS A 26 -2.16 1.60 15.47
N LEU A 27 -2.78 0.58 14.89
CA LEU A 27 -2.82 -0.76 15.47
C LEU A 27 -1.45 -1.43 15.30
N GLU A 28 -0.73 -1.63 16.40
CA GLU A 28 0.57 -2.32 16.34
C GLU A 28 0.40 -3.84 16.43
N GLU A 29 -0.52 -4.28 17.27
CA GLU A 29 -0.70 -5.69 17.59
C GLU A 29 -2.15 -6.00 17.94
N ILE A 30 -2.64 -7.13 17.46
CA ILE A 30 -3.93 -7.68 17.85
C ILE A 30 -3.83 -9.18 18.10
N VAL A 31 -4.44 -9.63 19.18
CA VAL A 31 -4.64 -11.04 19.47
C VAL A 31 -6.11 -11.35 19.33
N VAL A 32 -6.44 -12.29 18.45
CA VAL A 32 -7.82 -12.71 18.19
C VAL A 32 -8.00 -14.19 18.51
N LYS A 33 -9.24 -14.58 18.80
CA LYS A 33 -9.64 -15.97 18.99
C LYS A 33 -10.46 -16.42 17.79
N ARG A 34 -10.03 -17.48 17.12
CA ARG A 34 -10.74 -18.06 15.96
C ARG A 34 -11.69 -19.18 16.38
N ALA A 35 -12.43 -19.73 15.41
CA ALA A 35 -13.42 -20.78 15.60
C ALA A 35 -12.87 -22.07 16.23
N ASP A 36 -11.59 -22.38 16.00
CA ASP A 36 -10.86 -23.48 16.66
C ASP A 36 -10.53 -23.20 18.13
N ARG A 37 -10.95 -22.05 18.65
CA ARG A 37 -10.71 -21.55 20.01
C ARG A 37 -9.23 -21.24 20.31
N GLN A 38 -8.35 -21.29 19.32
CA GLN A 38 -6.96 -20.90 19.48
C GLN A 38 -6.82 -19.37 19.36
N LYS A 39 -5.76 -18.86 19.99
CA LYS A 39 -5.40 -17.44 19.95
C LYS A 39 -4.34 -17.24 18.87
N TYR A 40 -4.56 -16.25 18.03
CA TYR A 40 -3.65 -15.85 16.97
C TYR A 40 -3.23 -14.42 17.20
N LYS A 41 -1.93 -14.17 17.12
CA LYS A 41 -1.32 -12.87 17.32
C LYS A 41 -0.86 -12.35 15.97
N PHE A 42 -1.32 -11.16 15.63
CA PHE A 42 -0.95 -10.42 14.44
C PHE A 42 -0.25 -9.14 14.87
N LYS A 43 0.91 -8.87 14.28
CA LYS A 43 1.58 -7.58 14.38
C LYS A 43 1.37 -6.80 13.09
N GLU A 44 1.70 -5.51 13.10
CA GLU A 44 1.59 -4.64 11.92
C GLU A 44 2.18 -5.25 10.63
N VAL A 45 3.35 -5.89 10.74
CA VAL A 45 4.01 -6.55 9.61
C VAL A 45 3.17 -7.69 9.02
N ASP A 46 2.41 -8.39 9.86
CA ASP A 46 1.57 -9.53 9.47
C ASP A 46 0.25 -9.07 8.85
N PHE A 47 -0.13 -7.79 8.99
CA PHE A 47 -1.43 -7.31 8.55
C PHE A 47 -1.60 -7.39 7.04
N VAL A 48 -0.52 -7.22 6.27
CA VAL A 48 -0.53 -7.33 4.81
C VAL A 48 -1.09 -8.68 4.34
N ASP A 49 -0.93 -9.72 5.16
CA ASP A 49 -1.35 -11.08 4.87
C ASP A 49 -2.70 -11.45 5.51
N LEU A 50 -3.38 -10.52 6.19
CA LEU A 50 -4.73 -10.74 6.72
C LEU A 50 -5.71 -10.98 5.58
N TYR A 51 -6.55 -12.02 5.72
CA TYR A 51 -7.62 -12.25 4.77
C TYR A 51 -8.71 -11.19 4.92
N LEU A 52 -9.36 -10.84 3.80
CA LEU A 52 -10.53 -9.94 3.81
C LEU A 52 -11.64 -10.42 4.75
N ASN A 53 -11.78 -11.74 4.93
CA ASN A 53 -12.72 -12.32 5.89
C ASN A 53 -12.36 -11.99 7.34
N ASP A 54 -11.06 -11.98 7.67
CA ASP A 54 -10.59 -11.64 9.02
C ASP A 54 -10.93 -10.18 9.34
N ILE A 55 -10.70 -9.27 8.38
CA ILE A 55 -11.06 -7.86 8.49
C ILE A 55 -12.58 -7.71 8.66
N LYS A 56 -13.38 -8.44 7.87
CA LYS A 56 -14.83 -8.42 7.94
C LYS A 56 -15.33 -8.91 9.30
N ASP A 57 -14.76 -10.00 9.82
CA ASP A 57 -15.12 -10.52 11.13
C ASP A 57 -14.75 -9.53 12.25
N MET A 58 -13.57 -8.91 12.20
CA MET A 58 -13.16 -7.88 13.16
C MET A 58 -14.12 -6.69 13.21
N LEU A 59 -14.53 -6.17 12.05
CA LEU A 59 -15.52 -5.09 11.96
C LEU A 59 -16.91 -5.54 12.44
N LEU A 60 -17.28 -6.79 12.17
CA LEU A 60 -18.55 -7.35 12.64
C LEU A 60 -18.62 -7.43 14.17
N LEU A 61 -17.49 -7.71 14.85
CA LEU A 61 -17.45 -7.74 16.31
C LEU A 61 -17.81 -6.38 16.92
N ASP A 62 -17.39 -5.29 16.29
CA ASP A 62 -17.74 -3.93 16.72
C ASP A 62 -19.25 -3.66 16.58
N VAL A 63 -19.82 -3.95 15.41
CA VAL A 63 -21.27 -3.79 15.15
C VAL A 63 -22.12 -4.65 16.10
N GLN A 64 -21.59 -5.80 16.52
CA GLN A 64 -22.25 -6.68 17.50
C GLN A 64 -22.00 -6.27 18.95
N HIS A 65 -21.33 -5.14 19.19
CA HIS A 65 -20.87 -4.65 20.48
C HIS A 65 -20.01 -5.64 21.27
N ARG A 66 -19.37 -6.63 20.62
CA ARG A 66 -18.57 -7.68 21.30
C ARG A 66 -17.20 -7.21 21.78
N LEU A 67 -16.88 -5.94 21.56
CA LEU A 67 -15.65 -5.28 21.99
C LEU A 67 -15.82 -4.49 23.30
N PHE A 68 -16.99 -4.55 23.96
CA PHE A 68 -17.32 -3.77 25.18
C PHE A 68 -16.36 -3.96 26.37
N HIS A 69 -15.49 -4.97 26.33
CA HIS A 69 -14.50 -5.25 27.37
C HIS A 69 -13.22 -4.41 27.22
N PHE A 70 -13.09 -3.65 26.13
CA PHE A 70 -12.05 -2.65 25.92
C PHE A 70 -12.55 -1.25 26.27
N ASP A 71 -11.62 -0.34 26.54
CA ASP A 71 -11.94 1.06 26.73
C ASP A 71 -12.51 1.67 25.44
N GLU A 72 -13.50 2.56 25.57
CA GLU A 72 -14.16 3.22 24.43
C GLU A 72 -13.16 3.87 23.46
N LYS A 73 -12.13 4.49 24.04
CA LYS A 73 -11.05 5.12 23.29
C LYS A 73 -10.27 4.13 22.42
N ASP A 74 -9.97 2.97 22.98
CA ASP A 74 -9.23 1.91 22.30
C ASP A 74 -10.07 1.25 21.21
N ILE A 75 -11.37 1.09 21.44
CA ILE A 75 -12.34 0.62 20.43
C ILE A 75 -12.37 1.58 19.24
N VAL A 76 -12.50 2.89 19.50
CA VAL A 76 -12.50 3.91 18.44
C VAL A 76 -11.20 3.89 17.65
N ASP A 77 -10.06 3.90 18.36
CA ASP A 77 -8.73 3.87 17.75
C ASP A 77 -8.53 2.58 16.92
N PHE A 78 -9.01 1.43 17.39
CA PHE A 78 -9.03 0.16 16.67
C PHE A 78 -9.87 0.19 15.38
N ILE A 79 -11.11 0.69 15.44
CA ILE A 79 -11.99 0.78 14.26
C ILE A 79 -11.37 1.68 13.20
N VAL A 80 -10.82 2.83 13.62
CA VAL A 80 -10.12 3.76 12.72
C VAL A 80 -8.95 3.06 12.05
N ALA A 81 -8.12 2.35 12.81
CA ALA A 81 -6.98 1.61 12.28
C ALA A 81 -7.39 0.54 11.26
N VAL A 82 -8.38 -0.31 11.57
CA VAL A 82 -8.88 -1.35 10.65
C VAL A 82 -9.47 -0.74 9.37
N ARG A 83 -10.17 0.39 9.49
CA ARG A 83 -10.72 1.11 8.34
C ARG A 83 -9.61 1.68 7.45
N MET A 84 -8.60 2.32 8.04
CA MET A 84 -7.43 2.83 7.29
C MET A 84 -6.69 1.69 6.60
N PHE A 85 -6.46 0.59 7.31
CA PHE A 85 -5.81 -0.60 6.78
C PHE A 85 -6.57 -1.15 5.56
N THR A 86 -7.88 -1.32 5.67
CA THR A 86 -8.73 -1.80 4.57
C THR A 86 -8.64 -0.91 3.33
N ARG A 87 -8.66 0.42 3.52
CA ARG A 87 -8.49 1.38 2.40
C ARG A 87 -7.13 1.24 1.74
N SER A 88 -6.06 1.08 2.52
CA SER A 88 -4.71 0.91 1.97
C SER A 88 -4.57 -0.40 1.18
N LEU A 89 -5.20 -1.49 1.63
CA LEU A 89 -5.22 -2.77 0.93
C LEU A 89 -5.94 -2.67 -0.41
N ILE A 90 -7.09 -1.99 -0.44
CA ILE A 90 -7.85 -1.73 -1.68
C ILE A 90 -6.99 -0.95 -2.68
N ILE A 91 -6.37 0.15 -2.24
CA ILE A 91 -5.50 0.97 -3.10
C ILE A 91 -4.33 0.14 -3.65
N LYS A 92 -3.65 -0.65 -2.82
CA LYS A 92 -2.55 -1.54 -3.27
C LYS A 92 -3.02 -2.51 -4.36
N ARG A 93 -4.22 -3.09 -4.22
CA ARG A 93 -4.78 -4.00 -5.22
C ARG A 93 -5.08 -3.28 -6.54
N TYR A 94 -5.69 -2.10 -6.48
CA TYR A 94 -5.94 -1.28 -7.67
C TYR A 94 -4.65 -0.89 -8.38
N VAL A 95 -3.62 -0.48 -7.64
CA VAL A 95 -2.31 -0.13 -8.23
C VAL A 95 -1.70 -1.35 -8.91
N LYS A 96 -1.75 -2.53 -8.28
CA LYS A 96 -1.25 -3.78 -8.87
C LYS A 96 -2.01 -4.16 -10.14
N ASP A 97 -3.34 -4.07 -10.12
CA ASP A 97 -4.17 -4.38 -11.28
C ASP A 97 -3.93 -3.38 -12.43
N LEU A 98 -3.75 -2.09 -12.11
CA LEU A 98 -3.39 -1.06 -13.09
C LEU A 98 -2.02 -1.33 -13.72
N GLN A 99 -1.03 -1.68 -12.91
CA GLN A 99 0.31 -2.03 -13.37
C GLN A 99 0.26 -3.21 -14.35
N LEU A 100 -0.46 -4.28 -14.01
CA LEU A 100 -0.66 -5.43 -14.91
C LEU A 100 -1.38 -5.01 -16.22
N GLY A 101 -2.33 -4.09 -16.13
CA GLY A 101 -2.99 -3.50 -17.29
C GLY A 101 -1.99 -2.80 -18.21
N VAL A 102 -1.14 -1.92 -17.65
CA VAL A 102 -0.09 -1.21 -18.40
C VAL A 102 0.88 -2.20 -19.05
N GLU A 103 1.37 -3.21 -18.33
CA GLU A 103 2.27 -4.23 -18.86
C GLU A 103 1.62 -5.03 -20.01
N SER A 104 0.34 -5.38 -19.87
CA SER A 104 -0.44 -6.05 -20.91
C SER A 104 -0.59 -5.17 -22.16
N TYR A 105 -0.92 -3.88 -21.98
CA TYR A 105 -1.00 -2.92 -23.07
C TYR A 105 0.33 -2.77 -23.79
N GLN A 106 1.44 -2.56 -23.07
CA GLN A 106 2.79 -2.47 -23.63
C GLN A 106 3.17 -3.70 -24.46
N LYS A 107 2.84 -4.90 -23.97
CA LYS A 107 3.06 -6.16 -24.68
C LYS A 107 2.23 -6.25 -25.97
N LYS A 108 0.95 -5.84 -25.93
CA LYS A 108 0.05 -5.87 -27.10
C LYS A 108 0.55 -4.99 -28.24
N ILE A 109 1.11 -3.83 -27.91
CA ILE A 109 1.61 -2.86 -28.89
C ILE A 109 3.07 -3.11 -29.29
N ASN A 110 3.67 -4.24 -28.89
CA ASN A 110 5.07 -4.59 -29.14
C ASN A 110 6.05 -3.44 -28.84
N ILE A 111 5.78 -2.65 -27.80
CA ILE A 111 6.79 -1.74 -27.28
C ILE A 111 7.82 -2.61 -26.57
N ILE A 112 8.84 -3.01 -27.33
CA ILE A 112 10.16 -3.37 -26.80
C ILE A 112 10.57 -2.23 -25.86
N ALA A 113 11.21 -2.56 -24.74
CA ALA A 113 11.69 -1.61 -23.71
C ALA A 113 12.00 -0.25 -24.35
N PRO A 114 11.41 0.86 -23.86
CA PRO A 114 11.41 2.13 -24.57
C PRO A 114 12.82 2.44 -25.05
N GLN A 115 13.01 2.51 -26.37
CA GLN A 115 14.31 2.84 -26.91
C GLN A 115 14.64 4.25 -26.39
N LYS A 116 15.68 4.35 -25.56
CA LYS A 116 16.20 5.66 -25.08
C LYS A 116 16.67 6.53 -26.24
N THR A 117 16.87 5.94 -27.41
CA THR A 117 17.42 6.56 -28.60
C THR A 117 16.27 6.87 -29.56
N PHE A 118 15.86 8.13 -29.62
CA PHE A 118 14.92 8.62 -30.61
C PHE A 118 15.69 9.20 -31.81
N PRO A 119 15.37 8.83 -33.06
CA PRO A 119 15.95 9.46 -34.24
C PRO A 119 15.60 10.96 -34.25
N GLY A 120 16.60 11.84 -34.08
CA GLY A 120 16.43 13.28 -33.98
C GLY A 120 16.89 13.88 -32.64
N ILE A 121 16.92 13.07 -31.57
CA ILE A 121 17.47 13.47 -30.27
C ILE A 121 18.92 12.99 -30.21
N LYS A 122 19.86 13.90 -30.48
CA LYS A 122 21.30 13.60 -30.35
C LYS A 122 21.71 13.78 -28.89
N PHE A 123 22.03 12.70 -28.19
CA PHE A 123 22.74 12.76 -26.92
C PHE A 123 24.12 13.35 -27.17
N LYS A 124 24.35 14.58 -26.69
CA LYS A 124 25.68 15.21 -26.71
C LYS A 124 26.44 14.67 -25.51
N GLU A 125 27.66 14.15 -25.72
CA GLU A 125 28.51 13.67 -24.63
C GLU A 125 28.71 14.76 -23.57
N LEU A 126 28.61 14.36 -22.30
CA LEU A 126 28.69 15.22 -21.14
C LEU A 126 30.07 15.88 -21.05
N TYR A 127 30.12 17.21 -21.01
CA TYR A 127 31.23 17.88 -20.33
C TYR A 127 30.93 17.78 -18.84
N THR A 128 31.52 16.81 -18.14
CA THR A 128 31.45 16.73 -16.68
C THR A 128 32.27 17.86 -16.08
N PRO A 129 31.61 18.74 -15.32
CA PRO A 129 32.09 19.03 -13.98
C PRO A 129 30.95 18.76 -13.00
N SER A 130 31.10 17.69 -12.22
CA SER A 130 30.61 17.58 -10.85
C SER A 130 29.28 18.32 -10.51
N GLY A 131 28.17 17.58 -10.43
CA GLY A 131 27.17 17.81 -9.39
C GLY A 131 25.77 18.25 -9.79
N ASP A 132 25.50 18.66 -11.03
CA ASP A 132 24.15 19.07 -11.43
C ASP A 132 23.35 17.92 -12.08
N PRO A 133 22.06 17.74 -11.72
CA PRO A 133 21.20 16.75 -12.37
C PRO A 133 21.04 17.08 -13.85
N ALA A 134 21.13 16.04 -14.69
CA ALA A 134 21.09 16.18 -16.15
C ALA A 134 19.89 17.02 -16.59
N ARG A 135 20.15 18.05 -17.41
CA ARG A 135 19.14 18.94 -17.95
C ARG A 135 18.92 18.60 -19.42
N ILE A 136 17.67 18.46 -19.82
CA ILE A 136 17.26 18.12 -21.18
C ILE A 136 16.67 19.37 -21.83
N VAL A 137 17.15 19.67 -23.04
CA VAL A 137 16.61 20.73 -23.88
C VAL A 137 15.69 20.09 -24.92
N TYR A 138 14.45 20.56 -25.01
CA TYR A 138 13.50 20.13 -26.04
C TYR A 138 12.73 21.35 -26.56
N GLU A 139 12.17 21.26 -27.77
CA GLU A 139 11.29 22.28 -28.32
C GLU A 139 9.84 21.99 -27.90
N ASP A 140 9.14 23.00 -27.41
CA ASP A 140 7.70 22.90 -27.20
C ASP A 140 6.92 22.96 -28.53
N LEU A 141 5.59 22.85 -28.46
CA LEU A 141 4.72 22.89 -29.63
C LEU A 141 4.81 24.23 -30.41
N ASP A 142 5.29 25.28 -29.76
CA ASP A 142 5.50 26.61 -30.34
C ASP A 142 6.95 26.81 -30.84
N LYS A 143 7.75 25.73 -30.89
CA LYS A 143 9.17 25.70 -31.27
C LYS A 143 10.07 26.56 -30.39
N GLN A 144 9.67 26.82 -29.15
CA GLN A 144 10.50 27.51 -28.18
C GLN A 144 11.35 26.50 -27.39
N PRO A 145 12.64 26.79 -27.16
CA PRO A 145 13.50 25.90 -26.39
C PRO A 145 13.09 25.92 -24.92
N ARG A 146 12.74 24.75 -24.38
CA ARG A 146 12.46 24.54 -22.96
C ARG A 146 13.50 23.63 -22.33
N LEU A 147 13.68 23.84 -21.03
CA LEU A 147 14.68 23.18 -20.21
C LEU A 147 13.96 22.41 -19.09
N MET A 148 14.13 21.10 -19.05
CA MET A 148 13.52 20.22 -18.06
C MET A 148 14.58 19.37 -17.39
N ARG A 149 14.39 19.06 -16.10
CA ARG A 149 15.35 18.21 -15.38
C ARG A 149 15.06 16.74 -15.69
N ALA A 150 16.10 15.93 -15.85
CA ALA A 150 15.97 14.53 -16.24
C ALA A 150 15.28 13.65 -15.19
N ASN A 151 15.14 14.13 -13.95
CA ASN A 151 14.36 13.47 -12.89
C ASN A 151 12.86 13.84 -12.90
N GLU A 152 12.45 14.79 -13.74
CA GLU A 152 11.04 15.17 -13.94
C GLU A 152 10.41 14.42 -15.13
N LEU A 153 11.21 13.64 -15.87
CA LEU A 153 10.81 12.72 -16.95
C LEU A 153 10.33 11.37 -16.40
#